data_AF-A0AAW0IPM3-F1
#
_entry.id   AF-A0AAW0IPM3-F1
#
_cell.length_a   1.000
_cell.length_b   1.000
_cell.length_c   1.000
_cell.angle_alpha   90.00
_cell.angle_beta   90.00
_cell.angle_gamma   90.00
#
_symmetry.space_group_name_H-M   'P 1'
#
loop_
_entity.id
_entity.type
_entity.pdbx_description
1 polymer ?
#
loop_
_entity_poly.entity_id
_entity_poly.type
_entity_poly.pdbx_seq_one_letter_code
_entity_poly.pdbx_strand_id
1 'polypeptide(L)'
;MTPKEIPRDQLSVAKHLFAAITSFIELDPLLFKSRPLYFAGESYAGKYVPAIGYYILKANNNLPVSQQVNLGGVAIGNGLTDPITQVATHAYYSGLINERQKSVLEKAQWEAIKLTKMRKWRLATNARSEVLRMLQGMTGLATLHDFSKKAHYKTEMVFAFLRKKEVRKALGLNTSKIYDLCSNDVATALHDDFMKSVKFMVEFLVKKSKVLLYQGHFDLRDSVLSTEAWVKTIKWEGLNQFLMANRKVWRVNGELAGSKPLALEQNPGESYAGKDVPAIGYYILKKNPYLTVSKPLNLVGFAIGNGLKDSVIQVATHAMNAYYSGLINERQKSELEEAQSQWDAVKLTKMGNWRAATNAKIRVLYMLQSMTGLATSNDISKKVPYSTELLSKFLQKKEVKKALGVNVSMIHKLYSDGCIAQ
;
A
#
# COMPACT_ATOMS: atom_id res chain seq x y z
N MET A 1 -30.64 14.51 -11.19
CA MET A 1 -29.46 15.21 -11.71
C MET A 1 -29.46 15.11 -13.20
N THR A 2 -29.29 16.23 -13.89
CA THR A 2 -28.96 16.22 -15.32
C THR A 2 -27.45 15.94 -15.47
N PRO A 3 -26.97 15.35 -16.59
CA PRO A 3 -25.54 15.10 -16.80
C PRO A 3 -24.64 16.36 -16.72
N LYS A 4 -25.24 17.56 -16.81
CA LYS A 4 -24.55 18.85 -16.67
C LYS A 4 -24.27 19.23 -15.21
N GLU A 5 -24.99 18.66 -14.25
CA GLU A 5 -24.86 18.96 -12.81
C GLU A 5 -23.79 18.10 -12.11
N ILE A 6 -23.26 17.08 -12.80
CA ILE A 6 -22.22 16.21 -12.24
C ILE A 6 -20.88 16.97 -12.25
N PRO A 7 -20.21 17.12 -11.08
CA PRO A 7 -18.89 17.74 -11.01
C PRO A 7 -17.86 17.09 -11.94
N ARG A 8 -16.95 17.90 -12.49
CA ARG A 8 -15.90 17.46 -13.44
C ARG A 8 -14.47 17.61 -12.92
N ASP A 9 -14.33 18.09 -11.69
CA ASP A 9 -13.06 18.30 -11.02
C ASP A 9 -13.24 18.28 -9.50
N GLN A 10 -12.11 18.18 -8.79
CA GLN A 10 -12.09 18.02 -7.34
C GLN A 10 -12.54 19.25 -6.55
N LEU A 11 -12.38 20.47 -7.08
CA LEU A 11 -12.86 21.68 -6.40
C LEU A 11 -14.38 21.78 -6.49
N SER A 12 -14.95 21.45 -7.65
CA SER A 12 -16.40 21.36 -7.83
C SER A 12 -17.01 20.30 -6.90
N VAL A 13 -16.38 19.12 -6.77
CA VAL A 13 -16.80 18.10 -5.80
C VAL A 13 -16.69 18.62 -4.37
N ALA A 14 -15.56 19.25 -4.00
CA ALA A 14 -15.36 19.81 -2.66
C ALA A 14 -16.40 20.88 -2.31
N LYS A 15 -16.81 21.73 -3.25
CA LYS A 15 -17.87 22.72 -3.05
C LYS A 15 -19.21 22.05 -2.72
N HIS A 16 -19.57 20.99 -3.45
CA HIS A 16 -20.81 20.24 -3.19
C HIS A 16 -20.75 19.52 -1.85
N LEU A 17 -19.62 18.89 -1.51
CA LEU A 17 -19.41 18.24 -0.22
C LEU A 17 -19.47 19.25 0.93
N PHE A 18 -18.88 20.43 0.77
CA PHE A 18 -18.93 21.50 1.76
C PHE A 18 -20.37 21.91 2.04
N ALA A 19 -21.17 22.18 0.99
CA ALA A 19 -22.57 22.55 1.14
C ALA A 19 -23.40 21.45 1.83
N ALA A 20 -23.16 20.17 1.49
CA ALA A 20 -23.83 19.04 2.12
C ALA A 20 -23.51 18.95 3.62
N ILE A 21 -22.24 19.17 3.99
CA ILE A 21 -21.76 19.03 5.36
C ILE A 21 -22.16 20.20 6.23
N THR A 22 -22.11 21.43 5.71
CA THR A 22 -22.65 22.57 6.44
C THR A 22 -24.14 22.39 6.65
N SER A 23 -24.90 21.94 5.63
CA SER A 23 -26.32 21.64 5.80
C SER A 23 -26.57 20.55 6.84
N PHE A 24 -25.73 19.49 6.88
CA PHE A 24 -25.82 18.45 7.90
C PHE A 24 -25.55 18.98 9.31
N ILE A 25 -24.53 19.82 9.48
CA ILE A 25 -24.21 20.46 10.77
C ILE A 25 -25.39 21.31 11.25
N GLU A 26 -26.06 22.02 10.33
CA GLU A 26 -27.22 22.86 10.65
C GLU A 26 -28.49 22.05 11.01
N LEU A 27 -28.53 20.74 10.79
CA LEU A 27 -29.64 19.90 11.29
C LEU A 27 -29.65 19.80 12.82
N ASP A 28 -28.47 19.83 13.45
CA ASP A 28 -28.32 19.91 14.91
C ASP A 28 -27.02 20.64 15.28
N PRO A 29 -27.05 22.00 15.29
CA PRO A 29 -25.86 22.79 15.59
C PRO A 29 -25.31 22.55 17.00
N LEU A 30 -26.18 22.22 17.97
CA LEU A 30 -25.77 21.99 19.36
C LEU A 30 -24.90 20.74 19.45
N LEU A 31 -25.25 19.68 18.71
CA LEU A 31 -24.47 18.45 18.68
C LEU A 31 -23.23 18.56 17.79
N PHE A 32 -23.32 19.17 16.61
CA PHE A 32 -22.28 18.99 15.60
C PHE A 32 -21.26 20.14 15.50
N LYS A 33 -21.65 21.39 15.83
CA LYS A 33 -20.82 22.57 15.54
C LYS A 33 -19.50 22.60 16.31
N SER A 34 -19.50 22.14 17.56
CA SER A 34 -18.31 22.13 18.41
C SER A 34 -17.40 20.91 18.17
N ARG A 35 -17.88 19.88 17.46
CA ARG A 35 -17.14 18.62 17.31
C ARG A 35 -16.10 18.72 16.19
N PRO A 36 -14.88 18.19 16.39
CA PRO A 36 -13.90 18.10 15.32
C PRO A 36 -14.39 17.15 14.23
N LEU A 37 -14.44 17.65 13.00
CA LEU A 37 -14.84 16.89 11.82
C LEU A 37 -13.62 16.26 11.14
N TYR A 38 -13.70 14.97 10.87
CA TYR A 38 -12.67 14.22 10.17
C TYR A 38 -13.18 13.69 8.83
N PHE A 39 -12.36 13.85 7.79
CA PHE A 39 -12.67 13.32 6.46
C PHE A 39 -11.79 12.12 6.16
N ALA A 40 -12.40 10.95 6.01
CA ALA A 40 -11.71 9.73 5.64
C ALA A 40 -12.22 9.18 4.32
N GLY A 41 -11.34 8.58 3.52
CA GLY A 41 -11.74 7.88 2.31
C GLY A 41 -10.60 7.08 1.69
N GLU A 42 -10.94 6.23 0.73
CA GLU A 42 -9.99 5.35 0.03
C GLU A 42 -9.99 5.49 -1.50
N SER A 43 -8.93 4.99 -2.15
CA SER A 43 -8.79 4.94 -3.61
C SER A 43 -8.92 6.32 -4.27
N TYR A 44 -9.98 6.57 -5.06
CA TYR A 44 -10.18 7.87 -5.70
C TYR A 44 -10.46 9.00 -4.68
N ALA A 45 -10.83 8.66 -3.44
CA ALA A 45 -10.90 9.61 -2.35
C ALA A 45 -9.54 10.19 -1.95
N GLY A 46 -8.42 9.62 -2.44
CA GLY A 46 -7.12 10.28 -2.46
C GLY A 46 -7.09 11.63 -3.19
N LYS A 47 -8.19 11.96 -3.90
CA LYS A 47 -8.49 13.28 -4.44
C LYS A 47 -9.57 14.03 -3.67
N TYR A 48 -10.69 13.36 -3.37
CA TYR A 48 -11.83 14.00 -2.69
C TYR A 48 -11.46 14.53 -1.31
N VAL A 49 -10.76 13.72 -0.52
CA VAL A 49 -10.41 14.01 0.88
C VAL A 49 -9.47 15.23 1.00
N PRO A 50 -8.34 15.30 0.26
CA PRO A 50 -7.52 16.50 0.32
C PRO A 50 -8.22 17.72 -0.27
N ALA A 51 -9.10 17.56 -1.27
CA ALA A 51 -9.85 18.66 -1.85
C ALA A 51 -10.85 19.30 -0.88
N ILE A 52 -11.64 18.50 -0.15
CA ILE A 52 -12.59 19.04 0.84
C ILE A 52 -11.88 19.67 2.03
N GLY A 53 -10.80 19.06 2.53
CA GLY A 53 -10.00 19.65 3.60
C GLY A 53 -9.38 21.00 3.18
N TYR A 54 -8.80 21.05 1.98
CA TYR A 54 -8.26 22.28 1.40
C TYR A 54 -9.34 23.36 1.26
N TYR A 55 -10.51 22.99 0.75
CA TYR A 55 -11.63 23.90 0.55
C TYR A 55 -12.14 24.48 1.88
N ILE A 56 -12.35 23.63 2.91
CA ILE A 56 -12.79 24.07 4.24
C ILE A 56 -11.83 25.10 4.83
N LEU A 57 -10.53 24.81 4.85
CA LEU A 57 -9.55 25.72 5.43
C LEU A 57 -9.46 27.04 4.66
N LYS A 58 -9.63 27.01 3.34
CA LYS A 58 -9.70 28.23 2.51
C LYS A 58 -10.97 29.02 2.77
N ALA A 59 -12.12 28.35 2.91
CA ALA A 59 -13.39 29.00 3.23
C ALA A 59 -13.36 29.62 4.63
N ASN A 60 -12.87 28.89 5.63
CA ASN A 60 -12.79 29.36 7.01
C ASN A 60 -12.00 30.67 7.16
N ASN A 61 -10.93 30.88 6.38
CA ASN A 61 -10.15 32.13 6.42
C ASN A 61 -10.98 33.38 6.08
N ASN A 62 -12.11 33.22 5.41
CA ASN A 62 -13.01 34.32 5.01
C ASN A 62 -14.32 34.33 5.81
N LEU A 63 -14.46 33.46 6.82
CA LEU A 63 -15.67 33.32 7.63
C LEU A 63 -15.42 33.74 9.08
N PRO A 64 -16.41 34.36 9.74
CA PRO A 64 -16.39 34.54 11.20
C PRO A 64 -16.21 33.20 11.90
N VAL A 65 -15.51 33.18 13.04
CA VAL A 65 -15.26 31.94 13.82
C VAL A 65 -16.53 31.14 14.10
N SER A 66 -17.64 31.83 14.36
CA SER A 66 -18.96 31.23 14.59
C SER A 66 -19.58 30.54 13.37
N GLN A 67 -19.03 30.71 12.16
CA GLN A 67 -19.48 30.10 10.91
C GLN A 67 -18.43 29.15 10.30
N GLN A 68 -17.27 29.01 10.95
CA GLN A 68 -16.21 28.12 10.49
C GLN A 68 -16.56 26.66 10.74
N VAL A 69 -16.13 25.78 9.82
CA VAL A 69 -16.20 24.33 10.03
C VAL A 69 -14.99 23.88 10.85
N ASN A 70 -15.23 23.21 11.97
CA ASN A 70 -14.19 22.69 12.87
C ASN A 70 -13.49 21.46 12.26
N LEU A 71 -12.57 21.65 11.30
CA LEU A 71 -11.81 20.56 10.68
C LEU A 71 -10.77 20.01 11.67
N GLY A 72 -10.97 18.76 12.10
CA GLY A 72 -10.03 18.04 12.97
C GLY A 72 -8.90 17.32 12.23
N GLY A 73 -9.12 16.92 10.98
CA GLY A 73 -8.11 16.24 10.17
C GLY A 73 -8.66 15.47 8.96
N VAL A 74 -7.75 14.88 8.20
CA VAL A 74 -8.07 14.04 7.04
C VAL A 74 -7.33 12.71 7.07
N ALA A 75 -7.93 11.66 6.50
CA ALA A 75 -7.35 10.33 6.39
C ALA A 75 -7.55 9.74 4.98
N ILE A 76 -6.46 9.31 4.33
CA ILE A 76 -6.43 8.85 2.94
C ILE A 76 -5.88 7.42 2.89
N GLY A 77 -6.73 6.47 2.52
CA GLY A 77 -6.42 5.06 2.37
C GLY A 77 -6.09 4.69 0.93
N ASN A 78 -4.94 4.08 0.62
CA ASN A 78 -4.61 3.58 -0.73
C ASN A 78 -5.00 4.59 -1.85
N GLY A 79 -4.66 5.86 -1.64
CA GLY A 79 -5.22 6.96 -2.42
C GLY A 79 -4.49 7.25 -3.73
N LEU A 80 -5.25 7.60 -4.78
CA LEU A 80 -4.70 8.23 -6.00
C LEU A 80 -4.60 9.75 -5.78
N THR A 81 -3.40 10.24 -5.49
CA THR A 81 -3.14 11.65 -5.13
C THR A 81 -2.21 12.36 -6.12
N ASP A 82 -1.14 11.68 -6.55
CA ASP A 82 -0.14 12.20 -7.49
C ASP A 82 0.09 11.22 -8.65
N PRO A 83 -0.79 11.21 -9.68
CA PRO A 83 -0.82 10.14 -10.68
C PRO A 83 0.48 9.95 -11.46
N ILE A 84 1.23 11.02 -11.76
CA ILE A 84 2.51 10.91 -12.49
C ILE A 84 3.49 10.04 -11.71
N THR A 85 3.68 10.36 -10.42
CA THR A 85 4.62 9.64 -9.56
C THR A 85 4.14 8.23 -9.29
N GLN A 86 2.83 8.05 -9.04
CA GLN A 86 2.26 6.73 -8.76
C GLN A 86 2.34 5.78 -9.96
N VAL A 87 2.03 6.27 -11.17
CA VAL A 87 2.11 5.46 -12.40
C VAL A 87 3.54 5.06 -12.71
N ALA A 88 4.55 5.83 -12.31
CA ALA A 88 5.96 5.49 -12.51
C ALA A 88 6.44 4.30 -11.64
N THR A 89 5.64 3.85 -10.67
CA THR A 89 5.99 2.71 -9.81
C THR A 89 5.38 1.41 -10.31
N HIS A 90 6.04 0.25 -10.09
CA HIS A 90 5.56 -1.04 -10.57
C HIS A 90 5.85 -2.21 -9.61
N ALA A 91 5.14 -3.33 -9.82
CA ALA A 91 5.17 -4.52 -8.98
C ALA A 91 6.40 -5.43 -9.16
N TYR A 92 7.49 -4.97 -9.76
CA TYR A 92 8.64 -5.85 -10.06
C TYR A 92 9.25 -6.45 -8.80
N TYR A 93 9.48 -5.63 -7.77
CA TYR A 93 10.04 -6.07 -6.49
C TYR A 93 9.09 -6.93 -5.65
N SER A 94 7.84 -7.13 -6.10
CA SER A 94 6.94 -8.13 -5.50
C SER A 94 7.13 -9.54 -6.06
N GLY A 95 7.97 -9.70 -7.09
CA GLY A 95 8.21 -10.99 -7.76
C GLY A 95 7.10 -11.43 -8.71
N LEU A 96 6.08 -10.59 -8.91
CA LEU A 96 4.90 -10.93 -9.73
C LEU A 96 5.15 -10.79 -11.24
N ILE A 97 6.18 -10.04 -11.64
CA ILE A 97 6.57 -9.85 -13.04
C ILE A 97 8.09 -9.98 -13.19
N ASN A 98 8.56 -10.47 -14.34
CA ASN A 98 9.98 -10.57 -14.66
C ASN A 98 10.54 -9.28 -15.31
N GLU A 99 11.85 -9.23 -15.55
CA GLU A 99 12.52 -8.05 -16.13
C GLU A 99 11.93 -7.65 -17.50
N ARG A 100 11.64 -8.64 -18.36
CA ARG A 100 11.04 -8.38 -19.68
C ARG A 100 9.66 -7.74 -19.55
N GLN A 101 8.81 -8.28 -18.66
CA GLN A 101 7.48 -7.74 -18.40
C GLN A 101 7.56 -6.33 -17.81
N LYS A 102 8.49 -6.08 -16.90
CA LYS A 102 8.79 -4.75 -16.37
C LYS A 102 9.12 -3.76 -17.48
N SER A 103 10.07 -4.07 -18.37
CA SER A 103 10.42 -3.16 -19.47
C SER A 103 9.26 -2.86 -20.42
N VAL A 104 8.34 -3.81 -20.62
CA VAL A 104 7.12 -3.60 -21.40
C VAL A 104 6.14 -2.68 -20.66
N LEU A 105 5.96 -2.89 -19.36
CA LEU A 105 5.07 -2.08 -18.52
C LEU A 105 5.57 -0.64 -18.40
N GLU A 106 6.88 -0.44 -18.26
CA GLU A 106 7.52 0.88 -18.18
C GLU A 106 7.25 1.73 -19.43
N LYS A 107 7.24 1.12 -20.62
CA LYS A 107 6.89 1.85 -21.86
C LYS A 107 5.45 2.38 -21.83
N ALA A 108 4.50 1.57 -21.34
CA ALA A 108 3.11 1.98 -21.20
C ALA A 108 2.95 3.07 -20.11
N GLN A 109 3.69 2.96 -19.01
CA GLN A 109 3.75 3.98 -17.96
C GLN A 109 4.27 5.31 -18.49
N TRP A 110 5.34 5.28 -19.29
CA TRP A 110 5.89 6.49 -19.91
C TRP A 110 4.90 7.20 -20.83
N GLU A 111 4.09 6.47 -21.58
CA GLU A 111 3.04 7.08 -22.41
C GLU A 111 1.98 7.76 -21.54
N ALA A 112 1.51 7.11 -20.47
CA ALA A 112 0.56 7.72 -19.53
C ALA A 112 1.14 8.99 -18.89
N ILE A 113 2.41 8.97 -18.47
CA ILE A 113 3.11 10.13 -17.90
C ILE A 113 3.27 11.25 -18.93
N LYS A 114 3.67 10.92 -20.16
CA LYS A 114 3.83 11.88 -21.26
C LYS A 114 2.51 12.58 -21.57
N LEU A 115 1.44 11.83 -21.76
CA LEU A 115 0.10 12.38 -22.00
C LEU A 115 -0.37 13.27 -20.84
N THR A 116 -0.06 12.87 -19.60
CA THR A 116 -0.36 13.68 -18.41
C THR A 116 0.39 15.02 -18.44
N LYS A 117 1.69 15.00 -18.73
CA LYS A 117 2.52 16.23 -18.86
C LYS A 117 2.03 17.13 -19.99
N MET A 118 1.55 16.55 -21.08
CA MET A 118 0.91 17.27 -22.20
C MET A 118 -0.52 17.75 -21.90
N ARG A 119 -1.05 17.49 -20.69
CA ARG A 119 -2.42 17.82 -20.27
C ARG A 119 -3.51 17.18 -21.15
N LYS A 120 -3.19 16.09 -21.84
CA LYS A 120 -4.14 15.27 -22.61
C LYS A 120 -4.88 14.32 -21.67
N TRP A 121 -5.66 14.88 -20.74
CA TRP A 121 -6.13 14.18 -19.55
C TRP A 121 -6.90 12.89 -19.82
N ARG A 122 -7.89 12.93 -20.71
CA ARG A 122 -8.68 11.75 -21.11
C ARG A 122 -7.81 10.62 -21.65
N LEU A 123 -6.86 10.96 -22.53
CA LEU A 123 -5.93 9.99 -23.10
C LEU A 123 -4.97 9.44 -22.04
N ALA A 124 -4.50 10.30 -21.13
CA ALA A 124 -3.65 9.89 -20.02
C ALA A 124 -4.37 8.90 -19.07
N THR A 125 -5.66 9.15 -18.76
CA THR A 125 -6.49 8.24 -17.95
C THR A 125 -6.66 6.89 -18.64
N ASN A 126 -6.87 6.88 -19.97
CA ASN A 126 -6.94 5.66 -20.76
C ASN A 126 -5.61 4.90 -20.71
N ALA A 127 -4.48 5.59 -20.89
CA ALA A 127 -3.15 5.00 -20.84
C ALA A 127 -2.83 4.42 -19.45
N ARG A 128 -3.20 5.09 -18.35
CA ARG A 128 -3.07 4.51 -17.00
C ARG A 128 -3.93 3.26 -16.83
N SER A 129 -5.16 3.27 -17.34
CA SER A 129 -6.05 2.11 -17.28
C SER A 129 -5.46 0.92 -18.04
N GLU A 130 -4.81 1.18 -19.17
CA GLU A 130 -4.07 0.18 -19.94
C GLU A 130 -2.88 -0.38 -19.16
N VAL A 131 -2.07 0.46 -18.49
CA VAL A 131 -0.98 -0.01 -17.60
C VAL A 131 -1.50 -1.00 -16.56
N LEU A 132 -2.60 -0.67 -15.88
CA LEU A 132 -3.20 -1.55 -14.87
C LEU A 132 -3.72 -2.85 -15.50
N ARG A 133 -4.38 -2.77 -16.66
CA ARG A 133 -4.86 -3.94 -17.40
C ARG A 133 -3.71 -4.87 -17.82
N MET A 134 -2.61 -4.30 -18.33
CA MET A 134 -1.41 -5.05 -18.69
C MET A 134 -0.81 -5.73 -17.46
N LEU A 135 -0.66 -5.02 -16.34
CA LEU A 135 -0.16 -5.60 -15.10
C LEU A 135 -1.04 -6.76 -14.62
N GLN A 136 -2.36 -6.59 -14.62
CA GLN A 136 -3.27 -7.66 -14.23
C GLN A 136 -3.19 -8.87 -15.17
N GLY A 137 -3.09 -8.63 -16.49
CA GLY A 137 -2.91 -9.69 -17.48
C GLY A 137 -1.58 -10.44 -17.36
N MET A 138 -0.49 -9.72 -17.08
CA MET A 138 0.85 -10.30 -16.89
C MET A 138 0.94 -11.17 -15.64
N THR A 139 0.20 -10.81 -14.59
CA THR A 139 0.24 -11.47 -13.27
C THR A 139 -0.84 -12.54 -13.09
N GLY A 140 -1.92 -12.50 -13.89
CA GLY A 140 -3.06 -13.38 -13.74
C GLY A 140 -3.88 -13.14 -12.46
N LEU A 141 -3.66 -12.01 -11.78
CA LEU A 141 -4.35 -11.71 -10.53
C LEU A 141 -5.85 -11.50 -10.74
N ALA A 142 -6.65 -12.03 -9.81
CA ALA A 142 -8.08 -11.74 -9.76
C ALA A 142 -8.34 -10.24 -9.52
N THR A 143 -7.47 -9.56 -8.77
CA THR A 143 -7.62 -8.12 -8.51
C THR A 143 -6.27 -7.48 -8.19
N LEU A 144 -6.11 -6.22 -8.58
CA LEU A 144 -4.96 -5.41 -8.19
C LEU A 144 -5.12 -4.75 -6.81
N HIS A 145 -6.30 -4.81 -6.19
CA HIS A 145 -6.55 -4.23 -4.87
C HIS A 145 -5.97 -5.06 -3.72
N ASP A 146 -5.75 -6.36 -3.95
CA ASP A 146 -5.12 -7.27 -2.99
C ASP A 146 -4.54 -8.45 -3.77
N PHE A 147 -3.23 -8.45 -4.00
CA PHE A 147 -2.57 -9.53 -4.75
C PHE A 147 -2.59 -10.89 -4.02
N SER A 148 -2.98 -10.93 -2.75
CA SER A 148 -3.16 -12.19 -2.01
C SER A 148 -4.51 -12.86 -2.30
N LYS A 149 -5.45 -12.15 -2.94
CA LYS A 149 -6.79 -12.67 -3.28
C LYS A 149 -6.73 -13.54 -4.53
N LYS A 150 -7.30 -14.74 -4.39
CA LYS A 150 -7.45 -15.71 -5.49
C LYS A 150 -8.73 -15.53 -6.30
N ALA A 151 -9.66 -14.69 -5.84
CA ALA A 151 -10.95 -14.45 -6.46
C ALA A 151 -11.38 -12.99 -6.24
N HIS A 152 -12.29 -12.51 -7.09
CA HIS A 152 -12.87 -11.19 -6.97
C HIS A 152 -13.64 -11.01 -5.66
N TYR A 153 -13.79 -9.75 -5.23
CA TYR A 153 -14.61 -9.41 -4.07
C TYR A 153 -16.08 -9.70 -4.35
N LYS A 154 -16.73 -10.37 -3.39
CA LYS A 154 -18.16 -10.67 -3.44
C LYS A 154 -19.00 -9.50 -2.94
N THR A 155 -19.09 -8.44 -3.75
CA THR A 155 -19.84 -7.23 -3.38
C THR A 155 -21.34 -7.34 -3.69
N GLU A 156 -21.75 -8.38 -4.44
CA GLU A 156 -23.12 -8.65 -4.89
C GLU A 156 -24.17 -8.71 -3.79
N MET A 157 -23.80 -9.19 -2.61
CA MET A 157 -24.72 -9.28 -1.49
C MET A 157 -25.16 -7.90 -1.00
N VAL A 158 -24.27 -6.90 -1.04
CA VAL A 158 -24.56 -5.54 -0.57
C VAL A 158 -25.54 -4.86 -1.51
N PHE A 159 -25.31 -4.92 -2.82
CA PHE A 159 -26.24 -4.29 -3.76
C PHE A 159 -27.57 -5.05 -3.84
N ALA A 160 -27.57 -6.37 -3.74
CA ALA A 160 -28.82 -7.13 -3.65
C ALA A 160 -29.65 -6.69 -2.44
N PHE A 161 -29.00 -6.47 -1.28
CA PHE A 161 -29.66 -5.94 -0.08
C PHE A 161 -30.19 -4.51 -0.28
N LEU A 162 -29.36 -3.57 -0.74
CA LEU A 162 -29.74 -2.17 -0.92
C LEU A 162 -30.78 -1.95 -2.03
N ARG A 163 -30.97 -2.92 -2.94
CA ARG A 163 -32.01 -2.87 -3.97
C ARG A 163 -33.39 -3.33 -3.47
N LYS A 164 -33.48 -4.01 -2.31
CA LYS A 164 -34.76 -4.45 -1.73
C LYS A 164 -35.68 -3.26 -1.47
N LYS A 165 -36.95 -3.40 -1.83
CA LYS A 165 -37.96 -2.32 -1.70
C LYS A 165 -38.13 -1.90 -0.25
N GLU A 166 -38.13 -2.86 0.66
CA GLU A 166 -38.31 -2.67 2.11
C GLU A 166 -37.15 -1.87 2.69
N VAL A 167 -35.92 -2.22 2.29
CA VAL A 167 -34.70 -1.50 2.72
C VAL A 167 -34.72 -0.06 2.21
N ARG A 168 -35.07 0.14 0.94
CA ARG A 168 -35.16 1.50 0.36
C ARG A 168 -36.25 2.34 1.01
N LYS A 169 -37.40 1.74 1.32
CA LYS A 169 -38.48 2.39 2.07
C LYS A 169 -38.02 2.77 3.49
N ALA A 170 -37.32 1.87 4.18
CA ALA A 170 -36.79 2.12 5.52
C ALA A 170 -35.75 3.26 5.55
N LEU A 171 -34.96 3.41 4.47
CA LEU A 171 -34.00 4.50 4.29
C LEU A 171 -34.64 5.82 3.79
N GLY A 172 -35.97 5.88 3.64
CA GLY A 172 -36.66 7.08 3.15
C GLY A 172 -36.37 7.41 1.68
N LEU A 173 -35.88 6.46 0.88
CA LEU A 173 -35.48 6.69 -0.50
C LEU A 173 -36.68 6.65 -1.45
N ASN A 174 -36.66 7.51 -2.47
CA ASN A 174 -37.61 7.43 -3.57
C ASN A 174 -37.48 6.08 -4.28
N THR A 175 -38.59 5.31 -4.34
CA THR A 175 -38.62 3.94 -4.87
C THR A 175 -38.40 3.85 -6.39
N SER A 176 -38.29 4.98 -7.11
CA SER A 176 -37.90 5.02 -8.52
C SER A 176 -36.39 4.90 -8.79
N LYS A 177 -35.52 5.15 -7.80
CA LYS A 177 -34.05 5.13 -7.97
C LYS A 177 -33.39 3.85 -7.45
N ILE A 178 -32.89 3.02 -8.36
CA ILE A 178 -32.23 1.75 -8.01
C ILE A 178 -30.78 2.02 -7.61
N TYR A 179 -30.36 1.43 -6.49
CA TYR A 179 -28.97 1.52 -6.03
C TYR A 179 -28.02 0.79 -6.99
N ASP A 180 -26.89 1.43 -7.28
CA ASP A 180 -25.76 0.83 -7.98
C ASP A 180 -24.45 1.18 -7.25
N LEU A 181 -23.44 0.31 -7.37
CA LEU A 181 -22.17 0.49 -6.67
C LEU A 181 -21.37 1.66 -7.26
N CYS A 182 -21.40 1.81 -8.59
CA CYS A 182 -20.69 2.85 -9.31
C CYS A 182 -21.56 3.39 -10.44
N SER A 183 -21.40 4.68 -10.78
CA SER A 183 -22.11 5.32 -11.88
C SER A 183 -21.16 5.58 -13.05
N ASN A 184 -21.52 5.05 -14.23
CA ASN A 184 -20.79 5.33 -15.47
C ASN A 184 -20.83 6.80 -15.86
N ASP A 185 -21.94 7.50 -15.59
CA ASP A 185 -22.08 8.93 -15.86
C ASP A 185 -21.10 9.75 -15.02
N VAL A 186 -20.98 9.41 -13.73
CA VAL A 186 -20.00 10.04 -12.82
C VAL A 186 -18.57 9.71 -13.24
N ALA A 187 -18.28 8.45 -13.56
CA ALA A 187 -16.97 8.04 -14.05
C ALA A 187 -16.59 8.81 -15.34
N THR A 188 -17.53 8.96 -16.27
CA THR A 188 -17.34 9.70 -17.53
C THR A 188 -17.12 11.19 -17.28
N ALA A 189 -17.87 11.81 -16.35
CA ALA A 189 -17.73 13.21 -16.02
C ALA A 189 -16.37 13.54 -15.38
N LEU A 190 -15.86 12.65 -14.53
CA LEU A 190 -14.57 12.79 -13.84
C LEU A 190 -13.39 12.15 -14.57
N HIS A 191 -13.60 11.58 -15.76
CA HIS A 191 -12.57 10.83 -16.48
C HIS A 191 -11.30 11.66 -16.76
N ASP A 192 -11.49 12.94 -17.07
CA ASP A 192 -10.42 13.90 -17.34
C ASP A 192 -9.74 14.41 -16.06
N ASP A 193 -10.29 14.11 -14.87
CA ASP A 193 -9.71 14.49 -13.59
C ASP A 193 -8.74 13.45 -13.04
N PHE A 194 -8.86 12.18 -13.46
CA PHE A 194 -8.09 11.05 -12.94
C PHE A 194 -6.58 11.29 -12.92
N MET A 195 -6.01 11.85 -13.99
CA MET A 195 -4.56 12.08 -14.11
C MET A 195 -4.08 13.44 -13.58
N LYS A 196 -4.97 14.29 -13.06
CA LYS A 196 -4.59 15.56 -12.43
C LYS A 196 -4.07 15.34 -11.01
N SER A 197 -2.96 15.95 -10.64
CA SER A 197 -2.42 15.85 -9.28
C SER A 197 -3.17 16.76 -8.31
N VAL A 198 -3.48 16.25 -7.12
CA VAL A 198 -3.98 17.04 -5.97
C VAL A 198 -2.94 17.13 -4.85
N LYS A 199 -1.68 16.73 -5.11
CA LYS A 199 -0.60 16.74 -4.12
C LYS A 199 -0.44 18.10 -3.42
N PHE A 200 -0.64 19.20 -4.14
CA PHE A 200 -0.56 20.55 -3.57
C PHE A 200 -1.62 20.81 -2.47
N MET A 201 -2.77 20.13 -2.52
CA MET A 201 -3.79 20.23 -1.47
C MET A 201 -3.33 19.49 -0.21
N VAL A 202 -2.61 18.37 -0.37
CA VAL A 202 -1.95 17.68 0.75
C VAL A 202 -0.84 18.55 1.33
N GLU A 203 0.03 19.13 0.50
CA GLU A 203 1.08 20.08 0.94
C GLU A 203 0.53 21.25 1.74
N PHE A 204 -0.68 21.72 1.39
CA PHE A 204 -1.36 22.76 2.14
C PHE A 204 -1.93 22.24 3.48
N LEU A 205 -2.55 21.05 3.46
CA LEU A 205 -3.18 20.45 4.63
C LEU A 205 -2.18 20.12 5.73
N VAL A 206 -1.03 19.54 5.38
CA VAL A 206 0.01 19.18 6.37
C VAL A 206 0.59 20.39 7.10
N LYS A 207 0.40 21.61 6.58
CA LYS A 207 0.83 22.84 7.25
C LYS A 207 -0.22 23.41 8.21
N LYS A 208 -1.45 22.91 8.16
CA LYS A 208 -2.62 23.55 8.80
C LYS A 208 -3.56 22.60 9.52
N SER A 209 -3.39 21.29 9.35
CA SER A 209 -4.29 20.26 9.86
C SER A 209 -3.55 18.94 10.01
N LYS A 210 -4.19 17.98 10.68
CA LYS A 210 -3.72 16.59 10.75
C LYS A 210 -4.05 15.87 9.44
N VAL A 211 -3.07 15.17 8.87
CA VAL A 211 -3.22 14.28 7.72
C VAL A 211 -2.79 12.88 8.14
N LEU A 212 -3.56 11.88 7.74
CA LEU A 212 -3.23 10.47 7.92
C LEU A 212 -3.22 9.81 6.54
N LEU A 213 -2.10 9.24 6.15
CA LEU A 213 -2.01 8.34 5.01
C LEU A 213 -1.98 6.91 5.55
N TYR A 214 -2.84 6.04 5.06
CA TYR A 214 -2.78 4.62 5.41
C TYR A 214 -2.84 3.77 4.15
N GLN A 215 -2.14 2.65 4.15
CA GLN A 215 -1.91 1.85 2.96
C GLN A 215 -2.02 0.36 3.28
N GLY A 216 -2.88 -0.33 2.54
CA GLY A 216 -2.89 -1.78 2.50
C GLY A 216 -1.65 -2.30 1.81
N HIS A 217 -0.90 -3.17 2.50
CA HIS A 217 0.38 -3.69 2.00
C HIS A 217 0.25 -4.50 0.69
N PHE A 218 -0.91 -5.10 0.43
CA PHE A 218 -1.16 -5.95 -0.74
C PHE A 218 -1.82 -5.23 -1.93
N ASP A 219 -2.02 -3.92 -1.86
CA ASP A 219 -2.54 -3.13 -2.98
C ASP A 219 -1.44 -2.88 -4.02
N LEU A 220 -1.67 -3.24 -5.28
CA LEU A 220 -0.79 -2.96 -6.41
C LEU A 220 -1.25 -1.78 -7.28
N ARG A 221 -2.49 -1.35 -7.13
CA ARG A 221 -3.09 -0.27 -7.91
C ARG A 221 -2.63 1.09 -7.40
N ASP A 222 -2.75 1.31 -6.09
CA ASP A 222 -2.39 2.53 -5.39
C ASP A 222 -1.58 2.12 -4.14
N SER A 223 -0.40 1.55 -4.40
CA SER A 223 0.42 0.80 -3.43
C SER A 223 1.16 1.67 -2.42
N VAL A 224 1.68 1.01 -1.38
CA VAL A 224 2.66 1.56 -0.41
C VAL A 224 3.79 2.28 -1.15
N LEU A 225 4.43 1.59 -2.11
CA LEU A 225 5.54 2.11 -2.89
C LEU A 225 5.16 3.38 -3.67
N SER A 226 4.00 3.35 -4.34
CA SER A 226 3.51 4.49 -5.10
C SER A 226 3.26 5.70 -4.20
N THR A 227 2.76 5.45 -2.99
CA THR A 227 2.45 6.50 -2.01
C THR A 227 3.72 7.09 -1.42
N GLU A 228 4.67 6.25 -1.00
CA GLU A 228 5.96 6.74 -0.50
C GLU A 228 6.71 7.57 -1.54
N ALA A 229 6.66 7.16 -2.81
CA ALA A 229 7.33 7.86 -3.90
C ALA A 229 6.88 9.32 -4.03
N TRP A 230 5.57 9.60 -3.97
CA TRP A 230 5.10 10.99 -4.07
C TRP A 230 5.22 11.75 -2.75
N VAL A 231 5.12 11.09 -1.59
CA VAL A 231 5.32 11.72 -0.28
C VAL A 231 6.72 12.33 -0.16
N LYS A 232 7.74 11.65 -0.69
CA LYS A 232 9.12 12.17 -0.75
C LYS A 232 9.28 13.45 -1.56
N THR A 233 8.27 13.84 -2.33
CA THR A 233 8.30 15.03 -3.20
C THR A 233 7.43 16.18 -2.69
N ILE A 234 6.80 16.03 -1.52
CA ILE A 234 5.93 17.05 -0.90
C ILE A 234 6.79 18.24 -0.46
N LYS A 235 6.32 19.45 -0.75
CA LYS A 235 6.91 20.70 -0.24
C LYS A 235 6.43 21.02 1.18
N TRP A 236 7.01 20.34 2.16
CA TRP A 236 6.73 20.51 3.59
C TRP A 236 8.01 20.52 4.42
N GLU A 237 8.13 21.51 5.32
CA GLU A 237 9.27 21.74 6.20
C GLU A 237 9.58 20.54 7.12
N GLY A 238 8.57 19.79 7.55
CA GLY A 238 8.74 18.58 8.36
C GLY A 238 9.10 17.32 7.57
N LEU A 239 9.24 17.38 6.23
CA LEU A 239 9.43 16.19 5.38
C LEU A 239 10.69 15.41 5.77
N ASN A 240 11.83 16.09 5.97
CA ASN A 240 13.09 15.42 6.30
C ASN A 240 12.99 14.66 7.62
N GLN A 241 12.42 15.28 8.65
CA GLN A 241 12.20 14.63 9.95
C GLN A 241 11.26 13.44 9.81
N PHE A 242 10.19 13.58 9.03
CA PHE A 242 9.24 12.50 8.75
C PHE A 242 9.90 11.30 8.04
N LEU A 243 10.72 11.54 7.02
CA LEU A 243 11.41 10.49 6.26
C LEU A 243 12.50 9.78 7.09
N MET A 244 13.16 10.51 7.99
CA MET A 244 14.22 9.98 8.86
C MET A 244 13.69 9.29 10.12
N ALA A 245 12.42 9.49 10.47
CA ALA A 245 11.81 8.84 11.63
C ALA A 245 11.75 7.32 11.44
N ASN A 246 12.36 6.58 12.37
CA ASN A 246 12.34 5.11 12.37
C ASN A 246 10.92 4.57 12.29
N ARG A 247 10.70 3.51 11.50
CA ARG A 247 9.41 2.82 11.53
C ARG A 247 9.34 1.93 12.77
N LYS A 248 8.29 2.10 13.59
CA LYS A 248 7.92 1.22 14.69
C LYS A 248 6.82 0.27 14.27
N VAL A 249 6.87 -0.92 14.85
CA VAL A 249 5.87 -1.96 14.70
C VAL A 249 4.58 -1.51 15.38
N TRP A 250 3.47 -1.59 14.66
CA TRP A 250 2.15 -1.38 15.22
C TRP A 250 1.46 -2.73 15.43
N ARG A 251 0.96 -2.95 16.64
CA ARG A 251 0.21 -4.14 17.02
C ARG A 251 -1.19 -3.78 17.48
N VAL A 252 -2.15 -4.64 17.17
CA VAL A 252 -3.52 -4.60 17.69
C VAL A 252 -3.78 -5.95 18.35
N ASN A 253 -4.14 -5.95 19.62
CA ASN A 253 -4.36 -7.18 20.42
C ASN A 253 -3.17 -8.16 20.37
N GLY A 254 -1.93 -7.64 20.40
CA GLY A 254 -0.70 -8.45 20.33
C GLY A 254 -0.30 -8.90 18.92
N GLU A 255 -1.20 -8.85 17.94
CA GLU A 255 -0.93 -9.22 16.56
C GLU A 255 -0.30 -8.06 15.78
N LEU A 256 0.61 -8.38 14.85
CA LEU A 256 1.19 -7.39 13.94
C LEU A 256 0.08 -6.79 13.06
N ALA A 257 -0.21 -5.52 13.26
CA ALA A 257 -1.17 -4.75 12.47
C ALA A 257 -0.47 -3.88 11.42
N GLY A 258 0.82 -3.57 11.58
CA GLY A 258 1.49 -2.67 10.65
C GLY A 258 2.83 -2.10 11.07
N SER A 259 3.26 -1.05 10.36
CA SER A 259 4.34 -0.15 10.79
C SER A 259 3.91 1.32 10.72
N LYS A 260 4.45 2.16 11.61
CA LYS A 260 4.21 3.60 11.72
C LYS A 260 5.52 4.37 11.97
N PRO A 261 5.73 5.60 11.46
CA PRO A 261 6.88 6.43 11.85
C PRO A 261 6.90 6.74 13.37
N LEU A 262 8.10 6.71 13.97
CA LEU A 262 8.35 6.92 15.41
C LEU A 262 7.94 8.31 15.90
N ALA A 263 7.94 9.32 15.02
CA ALA A 263 7.54 10.68 15.36
C ALA A 263 6.10 10.79 15.90
N LEU A 264 5.29 9.72 15.80
CA LEU A 264 3.87 9.68 16.18
C LEU A 264 3.61 9.25 17.64
N GLU A 265 4.62 9.02 18.48
CA GLU A 265 4.43 8.73 19.91
C GLU A 265 4.58 10.00 20.74
N GLN A 266 3.44 10.55 21.19
CA GLN A 266 3.41 11.39 22.38
C GLN A 266 3.67 10.51 23.60
N ASN A 267 4.62 10.89 24.46
CA ASN A 267 4.74 10.32 25.80
C ASN A 267 3.44 10.66 26.58
N PRO A 268 2.79 9.68 27.25
CA PRO A 268 1.65 9.97 28.11
C PRO A 268 2.16 10.73 29.36
N GLY A 269 2.14 12.06 29.31
CA GLY A 269 2.55 12.91 30.44
C GLY A 269 3.06 14.31 30.07
N GLU A 270 3.43 14.57 28.82
CA GLU A 270 3.97 15.89 28.42
C GLU A 270 2.91 16.74 27.72
N SER A 271 2.36 17.70 28.47
CA SER A 271 1.57 18.80 27.94
C SER A 271 2.51 19.84 27.31
N TYR A 272 2.71 19.77 25.99
CA TYR A 272 3.20 20.91 25.22
C TYR A 272 2.01 21.71 24.69
N ALA A 273 1.57 22.69 25.48
CA ALA A 273 0.77 23.78 24.98
C ALA A 273 1.60 24.52 23.90
N GLY A 274 1.30 24.26 22.63
CA GLY A 274 1.85 24.98 21.49
C GLY A 274 3.27 24.59 21.08
N LYS A 275 3.43 23.44 20.40
CA LYS A 275 4.34 23.22 19.24
C LYS A 275 4.35 21.72 18.86
N ASP A 276 4.26 21.47 17.55
CA ASP A 276 4.65 20.27 16.80
C ASP A 276 3.98 18.91 17.10
N VAL A 277 2.83 18.67 16.46
CA VAL A 277 2.31 17.32 16.15
C VAL A 277 2.78 16.97 14.74
N PRO A 278 3.28 15.76 14.43
CA PRO A 278 3.59 15.41 13.04
C PRO A 278 2.30 15.45 12.23
N ALA A 279 2.27 16.33 11.24
CA ALA A 279 1.10 16.56 10.43
C ALA A 279 0.77 15.43 9.45
N ILE A 280 1.59 14.36 9.39
CA ILE A 280 1.35 13.15 8.62
C ILE A 280 1.53 11.91 9.51
N GLY A 281 0.46 11.16 9.74
CA GLY A 281 0.55 9.75 10.13
C GLY A 281 0.71 8.87 8.89
N TYR A 282 1.62 7.90 8.89
CA TYR A 282 1.71 6.90 7.81
C TYR A 282 1.60 5.50 8.37
N TYR A 283 0.56 4.77 8.01
CA TYR A 283 0.29 3.43 8.55
C TYR A 283 0.23 2.42 7.43
N ILE A 284 1.04 1.36 7.52
CA ILE A 284 0.92 0.21 6.64
C ILE A 284 0.08 -0.83 7.36
N LEU A 285 -1.10 -1.15 6.85
CA LEU A 285 -2.01 -2.11 7.46
C LEU A 285 -1.74 -3.53 6.94
N LYS A 286 -1.49 -4.47 7.86
CA LYS A 286 -1.63 -5.91 7.64
C LYS A 286 -3.13 -6.24 7.78
N LYS A 287 -3.64 -7.06 6.86
CA LYS A 287 -5.05 -7.48 6.78
C LYS A 287 -5.65 -7.87 8.15
N ASN A 288 -6.86 -7.39 8.44
CA ASN A 288 -7.72 -7.84 9.54
C ASN A 288 -8.35 -9.21 9.21
N PRO A 289 -8.19 -10.28 10.01
CA PRO A 289 -8.46 -11.65 9.60
C PRO A 289 -9.89 -12.11 9.92
N TYR A 290 -10.84 -11.88 9.03
CA TYR A 290 -12.07 -12.69 8.98
C TYR A 290 -12.37 -13.08 7.52
N LEU A 291 -12.79 -14.34 7.33
CA LEU A 291 -13.10 -15.06 6.08
C LEU A 291 -11.95 -15.95 5.55
N THR A 292 -11.93 -17.17 6.08
CA THR A 292 -11.31 -18.37 5.51
C THR A 292 -12.21 -18.98 4.44
N VAL A 293 -11.66 -19.29 3.26
CA VAL A 293 -12.15 -20.39 2.41
C VAL A 293 -10.93 -21.08 1.79
N SER A 294 -10.78 -22.36 2.14
CA SER A 294 -9.78 -23.28 1.61
C SER A 294 -10.26 -23.94 0.32
N LYS A 295 -9.42 -23.95 -0.72
CA LYS A 295 -9.20 -25.09 -1.64
C LYS A 295 -7.93 -24.85 -2.49
N PRO A 296 -7.17 -25.90 -2.83
CA PRO A 296 -5.84 -25.78 -3.44
C PRO A 296 -5.90 -25.66 -4.97
N LEU A 297 -4.94 -24.95 -5.56
CA LEU A 297 -4.74 -24.86 -7.01
C LEU A 297 -3.44 -25.58 -7.40
N ASN A 298 -3.54 -26.40 -8.44
CA ASN A 298 -2.44 -27.10 -9.11
C ASN A 298 -1.58 -26.09 -9.89
N LEU A 299 -0.26 -26.08 -9.67
CA LEU A 299 0.69 -25.38 -10.54
C LEU A 299 1.80 -26.35 -10.96
N VAL A 300 1.73 -26.77 -12.22
CA VAL A 300 2.84 -27.37 -12.95
C VAL A 300 3.79 -26.23 -13.32
N GLY A 301 4.74 -25.94 -12.43
CA GLY A 301 5.70 -24.87 -12.60
C GLY A 301 6.78 -25.02 -11.52
N PHE A 302 8.03 -25.14 -11.95
CA PHE A 302 9.18 -25.38 -11.10
C PHE A 302 9.36 -24.19 -10.13
N ALA A 303 9.05 -24.40 -8.84
CA ALA A 303 9.29 -23.40 -7.79
C ALA A 303 10.70 -23.59 -7.23
N ILE A 304 11.57 -22.59 -7.40
CA ILE A 304 12.76 -22.45 -6.55
C ILE A 304 12.31 -21.64 -5.33
N GLY A 305 11.83 -22.34 -4.30
CA GLY A 305 11.67 -21.75 -2.96
C GLY A 305 13.04 -21.41 -2.39
N ASN A 306 13.19 -20.24 -1.75
CA ASN A 306 14.30 -19.75 -0.91
C ASN A 306 15.75 -20.17 -1.24
N GLY A 307 16.06 -20.58 -2.48
CA GLY A 307 17.30 -21.23 -2.84
C GLY A 307 18.55 -20.38 -2.57
N LEU A 308 19.35 -20.82 -1.60
CA LEU A 308 20.67 -20.32 -1.18
C LEU A 308 21.74 -20.38 -2.30
N LYS A 309 21.56 -19.63 -3.39
CA LYS A 309 22.56 -19.58 -4.46
C LYS A 309 23.53 -18.40 -4.35
N ASP A 310 23.20 -17.38 -3.56
CA ASP A 310 24.12 -16.31 -3.16
C ASP A 310 23.59 -15.59 -1.90
N SER A 311 24.27 -15.75 -0.75
CA SER A 311 23.86 -15.14 0.52
C SER A 311 23.92 -13.62 0.51
N VAL A 312 24.79 -13.03 -0.32
CA VAL A 312 24.95 -11.58 -0.47
C VAL A 312 23.75 -11.01 -1.21
N ILE A 313 23.44 -11.59 -2.37
CA ILE A 313 22.31 -11.15 -3.20
C ILE A 313 21.01 -11.32 -2.40
N GLN A 314 20.84 -12.44 -1.70
CA GLN A 314 19.64 -12.64 -0.90
C GLN A 314 19.48 -11.57 0.19
N VAL A 315 20.50 -11.27 0.99
CA VAL A 315 20.37 -10.30 2.10
C VAL A 315 20.09 -8.88 1.59
N ALA A 316 20.79 -8.43 0.54
CA ALA A 316 20.46 -7.17 -0.14
C ALA A 316 19.00 -7.18 -0.63
N THR A 317 18.56 -8.30 -1.20
CA THR A 317 17.17 -8.48 -1.65
C THR A 317 16.18 -8.44 -0.48
N HIS A 318 16.53 -8.91 0.73
CA HIS A 318 15.65 -8.81 1.91
C HIS A 318 15.50 -7.36 2.39
N ALA A 319 16.59 -6.59 2.47
CA ALA A 319 16.54 -5.17 2.83
C ALA A 319 15.76 -4.36 1.78
N MET A 320 16.03 -4.60 0.51
CA MET A 320 15.28 -4.01 -0.61
C MET A 320 13.80 -4.40 -0.55
N ASN A 321 13.47 -5.68 -0.36
CA ASN A 321 12.08 -6.13 -0.27
C ASN A 321 11.36 -5.52 0.93
N ALA A 322 12.00 -5.45 2.11
CA ALA A 322 11.42 -4.83 3.30
C ALA A 322 11.17 -3.33 3.10
N TYR A 323 12.08 -2.65 2.42
CA TYR A 323 11.96 -1.25 2.04
C TYR A 323 10.86 -1.03 1.00
N TYR A 324 10.83 -1.79 -0.10
CA TYR A 324 9.78 -1.69 -1.12
C TYR A 324 8.40 -2.13 -0.60
N SER A 325 8.39 -2.89 0.51
CA SER A 325 7.21 -3.25 1.28
C SER A 325 6.76 -2.15 2.28
N GLY A 326 7.57 -1.10 2.45
CA GLY A 326 7.39 0.01 3.40
C GLY A 326 7.58 -0.37 4.87
N LEU A 327 8.09 -1.56 5.17
CA LEU A 327 8.28 -2.02 6.56
C LEU A 327 9.40 -1.24 7.26
N ILE A 328 10.40 -0.82 6.51
CA ILE A 328 11.56 -0.04 6.97
C ILE A 328 11.67 1.24 6.12
N ASN A 329 12.23 2.31 6.68
CA ASN A 329 12.53 3.54 5.93
C ASN A 329 13.89 3.45 5.20
N GLU A 330 14.27 4.49 4.45
CA GLU A 330 15.54 4.51 3.71
C GLU A 330 16.75 4.41 4.64
N ARG A 331 16.72 5.10 5.78
CA ARG A 331 17.80 5.05 6.77
C ARG A 331 17.99 3.63 7.32
N GLN A 332 16.91 2.97 7.73
CA GLN A 332 16.92 1.59 8.22
C GLN A 332 17.37 0.61 7.12
N LYS A 333 17.00 0.86 5.85
CA LYS A 333 17.54 0.12 4.71
C LYS A 333 19.04 0.36 4.57
N SER A 334 19.52 1.60 4.60
CA SER A 334 20.95 1.93 4.58
C SER A 334 21.70 1.30 5.76
N GLU A 335 21.15 1.29 6.96
CA GLU A 335 21.74 0.63 8.14
C GLU A 335 21.84 -0.89 7.95
N LEU A 336 20.83 -1.52 7.33
CA LEU A 336 20.89 -2.95 6.97
C LEU A 336 21.89 -3.22 5.83
N GLU A 337 21.94 -2.34 4.84
CA GLU A 337 22.90 -2.38 3.73
C GLU A 337 24.33 -2.08 4.22
N GLU A 338 24.51 -1.28 5.28
CA GLU A 338 25.80 -0.97 5.91
C GLU A 338 26.27 -2.10 6.83
N ALA A 339 25.35 -2.67 7.62
CA ALA A 339 25.61 -3.93 8.34
C ALA A 339 25.98 -5.07 7.36
N GLN A 340 25.51 -4.97 6.11
CA GLN A 340 25.92 -5.84 5.00
C GLN A 340 27.25 -5.40 4.34
N SER A 341 27.53 -4.09 4.26
CA SER A 341 28.71 -3.49 3.60
C SER A 341 29.99 -3.58 4.43
N GLN A 342 29.90 -3.89 5.73
CA GLN A 342 31.05 -4.36 6.52
C GLN A 342 31.47 -5.78 6.11
N TRP A 343 31.72 -6.01 4.82
CA TRP A 343 32.51 -7.05 4.15
C TRP A 343 32.42 -8.52 4.56
N ASP A 344 31.81 -8.92 5.66
CA ASP A 344 31.89 -10.27 6.17
C ASP A 344 31.20 -11.24 5.22
N ALA A 345 29.90 -11.15 4.95
CA ALA A 345 29.23 -12.17 4.13
C ALA A 345 29.82 -12.30 2.71
N VAL A 346 30.13 -11.18 2.05
CA VAL A 346 30.68 -11.15 0.68
C VAL A 346 32.12 -11.65 0.63
N LYS A 347 32.98 -11.11 1.50
CA LYS A 347 34.40 -11.45 1.57
C LYS A 347 34.55 -12.89 2.05
N LEU A 348 33.81 -13.31 3.07
CA LEU A 348 33.81 -14.67 3.58
C LEU A 348 33.29 -15.66 2.53
N THR A 349 32.28 -15.29 1.73
CA THR A 349 31.84 -16.10 0.58
C THR A 349 32.94 -16.23 -0.49
N LYS A 350 33.57 -15.12 -0.89
CA LYS A 350 34.70 -15.12 -1.85
C LYS A 350 35.94 -15.86 -1.32
N MET A 351 36.12 -15.92 0.00
CA MET A 351 37.19 -16.66 0.68
C MET A 351 36.82 -18.12 0.99
N GLY A 352 35.64 -18.60 0.60
CA GLY A 352 35.18 -19.98 0.88
C GLY A 352 34.82 -20.25 2.35
N ASN A 353 34.71 -19.21 3.18
CA ASN A 353 34.33 -19.31 4.59
C ASN A 353 32.80 -19.23 4.76
N TRP A 354 32.13 -20.28 4.29
CA TRP A 354 30.67 -20.39 4.21
C TRP A 354 29.95 -20.27 5.56
N ARG A 355 30.56 -20.76 6.65
CA ARG A 355 29.98 -20.72 8.01
C ARG A 355 29.91 -19.30 8.54
N ALA A 356 30.99 -18.54 8.42
CA ALA A 356 31.03 -17.17 8.88
C ALA A 356 30.16 -16.25 7.99
N ALA A 357 30.09 -16.52 6.68
CA ALA A 357 29.15 -15.84 5.79
C ALA A 357 27.68 -16.10 6.17
N THR A 358 27.34 -17.33 6.54
CA THR A 358 26.01 -17.71 7.03
C THR A 358 25.67 -17.00 8.34
N ASN A 359 26.61 -16.94 9.29
CA ASN A 359 26.42 -16.23 10.56
C ASN A 359 26.20 -14.72 10.36
N ALA A 360 26.92 -14.09 9.42
CA ALA A 360 26.71 -12.69 9.05
C ALA A 360 25.30 -12.48 8.47
N LYS A 361 24.82 -13.36 7.58
CA LYS A 361 23.43 -13.34 7.08
C LYS A 361 22.41 -13.46 8.21
N ILE A 362 22.60 -14.38 9.15
CA ILE A 362 21.72 -14.60 10.30
C ILE A 362 21.62 -13.32 11.15
N ARG A 363 22.72 -12.60 11.38
CA ARG A 363 22.73 -11.33 12.10
C ARG A 363 21.85 -10.26 11.42
N VAL A 364 21.96 -10.11 10.10
CA VAL A 364 21.11 -9.15 9.36
C VAL A 364 19.63 -9.55 9.41
N LEU A 365 19.32 -10.85 9.34
CA LEU A 365 17.95 -11.33 9.53
C LEU A 365 17.41 -11.02 10.93
N TYR A 366 18.21 -11.17 11.98
CA TYR A 366 17.81 -10.77 13.33
C TYR A 366 17.63 -9.26 13.47
N MET A 367 18.48 -8.45 12.84
CA MET A 367 18.31 -7.00 12.80
C MET A 367 17.01 -6.61 12.08
N LEU A 368 16.70 -7.26 10.96
CA LEU A 368 15.44 -7.05 10.26
C LEU A 368 14.23 -7.47 11.11
N GLN A 369 14.32 -8.61 11.81
CA GLN A 369 13.28 -9.06 12.75
C GLN A 369 13.09 -8.08 13.91
N SER A 370 14.16 -7.54 14.49
CA SER A 370 14.07 -6.53 15.55
C SER A 370 13.48 -5.21 15.04
N MET A 371 13.81 -4.81 13.81
CA MET A 371 13.29 -3.58 13.20
C MET A 371 11.81 -3.71 12.80
N THR A 372 11.38 -4.89 12.31
CA THR A 372 10.04 -5.10 11.73
C THR A 372 9.05 -5.81 12.67
N GLY A 373 9.53 -6.42 13.76
CA GLY A 373 8.73 -7.22 14.69
C GLY A 373 8.08 -8.47 14.08
N LEU A 374 8.54 -8.89 12.89
CA LEU A 374 8.14 -10.15 12.28
C LEU A 374 8.77 -11.31 13.05
N ALA A 375 7.95 -12.28 13.48
CA ALA A 375 8.39 -13.36 14.37
C ALA A 375 9.38 -14.33 13.69
N THR A 376 9.28 -14.53 12.37
CA THR A 376 10.22 -15.35 11.58
C THR A 376 10.32 -14.85 10.14
N SER A 377 11.45 -15.14 9.45
CA SER A 377 11.58 -14.99 7.99
C SER A 377 10.56 -15.84 7.22
N ASN A 378 10.04 -16.90 7.85
CA ASN A 378 9.04 -17.80 7.28
C ASN A 378 7.61 -17.22 7.25
N ASP A 379 7.29 -16.17 8.01
CA ASP A 379 5.90 -15.65 8.06
C ASP A 379 5.50 -14.80 6.84
N ILE A 380 6.46 -14.47 5.96
CA ILE A 380 6.20 -13.79 4.69
C ILE A 380 5.59 -14.77 3.66
N SER A 381 5.81 -16.10 3.80
CA SER A 381 5.38 -17.13 2.84
C SER A 381 4.32 -18.12 3.34
N LYS A 382 3.97 -18.11 4.64
CA LYS A 382 3.10 -19.13 5.29
C LYS A 382 1.61 -19.17 4.88
N LYS A 383 1.20 -18.57 3.75
CA LYS A 383 -0.17 -18.75 3.20
C LYS A 383 -0.24 -19.64 1.96
N VAL A 384 0.84 -20.33 1.60
CA VAL A 384 0.83 -21.41 0.60
C VAL A 384 1.27 -22.70 1.29
N PRO A 385 0.49 -23.80 1.22
CA PRO A 385 0.92 -25.07 1.82
C PRO A 385 2.15 -25.59 1.09
N TYR A 386 3.31 -25.59 1.74
CA TYR A 386 4.49 -26.31 1.29
C TYR A 386 4.29 -27.80 1.64
N SER A 387 3.98 -28.63 0.65
CA SER A 387 4.04 -30.08 0.84
C SER A 387 5.48 -30.54 0.68
N THR A 388 6.17 -30.75 1.81
CA THR A 388 7.52 -31.35 1.90
C THR A 388 7.63 -32.70 1.18
N GLU A 389 6.50 -33.41 1.03
CA GLU A 389 6.42 -34.71 0.39
C GLU A 389 6.69 -34.69 -1.14
N LEU A 390 6.25 -33.63 -1.84
CA LEU A 390 6.44 -33.49 -3.29
C LEU A 390 7.89 -33.16 -3.66
N LEU A 391 8.55 -32.32 -2.86
CA LEU A 391 9.96 -31.99 -3.03
C LEU A 391 10.84 -33.22 -2.77
N SER A 392 10.51 -34.01 -1.74
CA SER A 392 11.19 -35.27 -1.45
C SER A 392 11.06 -36.26 -2.62
N LYS A 393 9.85 -36.47 -3.15
CA LYS A 393 9.63 -37.34 -4.33
C LYS A 393 10.35 -36.83 -5.57
N PHE A 394 10.46 -35.51 -5.77
CA PHE A 394 11.17 -34.90 -6.89
C PHE A 394 12.69 -35.11 -6.81
N LEU A 395 13.30 -34.86 -5.66
CA LEU A 395 14.75 -35.03 -5.43
C LEU A 395 15.17 -36.51 -5.46
N GLN A 396 14.23 -37.44 -5.28
CA GLN A 396 14.51 -38.86 -5.37
C GLN A 396 14.58 -39.39 -6.81
N LYS A 397 14.14 -38.63 -7.81
CA LYS A 397 14.18 -39.03 -9.23
C LYS A 397 15.62 -39.21 -9.72
N LYS A 398 15.83 -40.29 -10.50
CA LYS A 398 17.16 -40.73 -10.94
C LYS A 398 17.84 -39.67 -11.82
N GLU A 399 17.07 -38.95 -12.65
CA GLU A 399 17.57 -37.88 -13.52
C GLU A 399 18.03 -36.67 -12.72
N VAL A 400 17.29 -36.31 -11.67
CA VAL A 400 17.60 -35.18 -10.78
C VAL A 400 18.86 -35.45 -9.96
N LYS A 401 19.00 -36.68 -9.43
CA LYS A 401 20.20 -37.11 -8.72
C LYS A 401 21.45 -37.07 -9.60
N LYS A 402 21.32 -37.51 -10.86
CA LYS A 402 22.42 -37.50 -11.84
C LYS A 402 22.83 -36.07 -12.23
N ALA A 403 21.87 -35.15 -12.33
CA ALA A 403 22.13 -33.75 -12.67
C ALA A 403 22.75 -32.94 -11.52
N LEU A 404 22.45 -33.28 -10.27
CA LEU A 404 22.94 -32.54 -9.09
C LEU A 404 24.27 -33.07 -8.53
N GLY A 405 24.71 -34.27 -8.94
CA GLY A 405 26.03 -34.81 -8.54
C GLY A 405 26.20 -35.10 -7.05
N VAL A 406 25.12 -35.19 -6.27
CA VAL A 406 25.19 -35.28 -4.79
C VAL A 406 25.11 -36.74 -4.31
N ASN A 407 26.00 -37.12 -3.39
CA ASN A 407 26.01 -38.43 -2.74
C ASN A 407 24.79 -38.60 -1.81
N VAL A 408 24.12 -39.75 -1.87
CA VAL A 408 22.88 -40.07 -1.12
C VAL A 408 23.03 -39.91 0.40
N SER A 409 24.23 -40.18 0.94
CA SER A 409 24.54 -39.97 2.36
C SER A 409 24.46 -38.49 2.80
N MET A 410 24.71 -37.55 1.88
CA MET A 410 24.68 -36.11 2.14
C MET A 410 23.24 -35.59 2.23
N ILE A 411 22.31 -36.22 1.49
CA ILE A 411 20.87 -35.89 1.53
C ILE A 411 20.26 -36.30 2.88
N HIS A 412 20.65 -37.44 3.43
CA HIS A 412 20.17 -37.88 4.74
C HIS A 412 20.67 -36.99 5.89
N LYS A 413 21.91 -36.50 5.80
CA LYS A 413 22.51 -35.61 6.81
C LYS A 413 21.86 -34.21 6.83
N LEU A 414 21.34 -33.74 5.70
CA LEU A 414 20.54 -32.51 5.60
C LEU A 414 19.17 -32.63 6.32
N TYR A 415 18.64 -33.85 6.50
CA TYR A 415 17.38 -34.08 7.20
C TYR A 415 17.55 -34.27 8.71
N SER A 416 18.68 -34.80 9.19
CA SER A 416 18.88 -35.12 10.62
C SER A 416 19.28 -33.93 11.49
N ASP A 417 19.98 -32.94 10.94
CA ASP A 417 20.62 -31.89 11.74
C ASP A 417 19.75 -30.62 11.89
N GLY A 418 18.46 -30.69 11.56
CA GLY A 418 17.57 -29.50 11.56
C GLY A 418 17.95 -28.42 10.54
N CYS A 419 19.07 -28.60 9.82
CA CYS A 419 19.47 -27.85 8.63
C CYS A 419 18.66 -28.32 7.42
N ILE A 420 17.34 -28.15 7.47
CA ILE A 420 16.58 -28.03 6.22
C ILE A 420 17.17 -26.81 5.52
N ALA A 421 17.81 -27.05 4.37
CA ALA A 421 18.11 -26.03 3.39
C ALA A 421 16.81 -25.26 3.10
N GLN A 422 16.64 -24.15 3.82
CA GLN A 422 15.64 -23.12 3.56
C GLN A 422 16.13 -22.26 2.42
#